data_AF-A0A918U890-F1
#
_entry.id   AF-A0A918U890-F1
#
_cell.length_a   1.000
_cell.length_b   1.000
_cell.length_c   1.000
_cell.angle_alpha   90.00
_cell.angle_beta   90.00
_cell.angle_gamma   90.00
#
_symmetry.space_group_name_H-M   'P 1'
#
loop_
_entity.id
_entity.type
_entity.pdbx_description
1 polymer ?
#
loop_
_entity_poly.entity_id
_entity_poly.type
_entity_poly.pdbx_seq_one_letter_code
_entity_poly.pdbx_strand_id
1 'polypeptide(L)'
;MVTELPRIVTGEKSQETTGAGTTAWGDGKIVLRCGVTPLDPTTNLCMTVDGVDWVLDEAKAKNSGPRALTTYGRHPAIEVTINDSALSPGDVLVDLNRTVKQIPQGDRKCISLDDVN
;
A
#
# COMPACT_ATOMS: atom_id res chain seq x y z
N MET A 1 -5.88 -6.88 12.41
CA MET A 1 -6.53 -6.95 11.08
C MET A 1 -7.27 -5.64 10.87
N VAL A 2 -7.23 -5.08 9.67
CA VAL A 2 -8.02 -3.87 9.35
C VAL A 2 -9.50 -4.25 9.34
N THR A 3 -10.33 -3.44 10.00
CA THR A 3 -11.79 -3.70 10.11
C THR A 3 -12.64 -2.72 9.32
N GLU A 4 -12.08 -1.60 8.85
CA GLU A 4 -12.81 -0.56 8.13
C GLU A 4 -12.02 -0.08 6.92
N LEU A 5 -12.40 -0.56 5.74
CA LEU A 5 -11.85 -0.10 4.46
C LEU A 5 -12.79 0.96 3.83
N PRO A 6 -12.24 1.95 3.11
CA PRO A 6 -13.06 2.96 2.47
C PRO A 6 -13.93 2.35 1.37
N ARG A 7 -15.19 2.77 1.28
CA ARG A 7 -16.11 2.34 0.22
C ARG A 7 -15.74 2.89 -1.16
N ILE A 8 -14.96 3.98 -1.20
CA ILE A 8 -14.53 4.65 -2.42
C ILE A 8 -13.05 4.99 -2.28
N VAL A 9 -12.26 4.71 -3.32
CA VAL A 9 -10.86 5.13 -3.45
C VAL A 9 -10.69 5.72 -4.83
N THR A 10 -10.19 6.95 -4.93
CA THR A 10 -10.00 7.70 -6.18
C THR A 10 -11.23 7.69 -7.10
N GLY A 11 -12.44 7.76 -6.51
CA GLY A 11 -13.72 7.69 -7.22
C GLY A 11 -14.21 6.27 -7.57
N GLU A 12 -13.37 5.24 -7.40
CA GLU A 12 -13.71 3.85 -7.66
C GLU A 12 -14.43 3.21 -6.48
N LYS A 13 -15.52 2.47 -6.73
CA LYS A 13 -16.31 1.81 -5.68
C LYS A 13 -15.68 0.49 -5.24
N SER A 14 -15.75 0.21 -3.94
CA SER A 14 -15.31 -1.05 -3.37
C SER A 14 -16.16 -2.23 -3.85
N GLN A 15 -15.53 -3.38 -4.00
CA GLN A 15 -16.15 -4.63 -4.41
C GLN A 15 -15.78 -5.73 -3.41
N GLU A 16 -16.73 -6.63 -3.15
CA GLU A 16 -16.45 -7.82 -2.36
C GLU A 16 -15.46 -8.72 -3.10
N THR A 17 -14.53 -9.31 -2.35
CA THR A 17 -13.59 -10.30 -2.86
C THR A 17 -13.71 -11.58 -2.05
N THR A 18 -13.35 -12.71 -2.64
CA THR A 18 -13.44 -14.02 -1.98
C THR A 18 -12.29 -14.30 -1.01
N GLY A 19 -11.24 -13.47 -1.00
CA GLY A 19 -10.06 -13.63 -0.16
C GLY A 19 -10.19 -12.89 1.17
N ALA A 20 -9.90 -13.57 2.29
CA ALA A 20 -9.83 -12.92 3.59
C ALA A 20 -8.80 -11.77 3.58
N GLY A 21 -9.17 -10.63 4.15
CA GLY A 21 -8.31 -9.44 4.19
C GLY A 21 -8.05 -8.80 2.82
N THR A 22 -8.80 -9.19 1.78
CA THR A 22 -8.68 -8.62 0.43
C THR A 22 -9.88 -7.73 0.12
N THR A 23 -9.64 -6.61 -0.55
CA THR A 23 -10.69 -5.74 -1.10
C THR A 23 -10.20 -5.14 -2.41
N ALA A 24 -11.12 -4.97 -3.35
CA ALA A 24 -10.82 -4.37 -4.64
C ALA A 24 -11.70 -3.14 -4.87
N TRP A 25 -11.22 -2.21 -5.69
CA TRP A 25 -11.99 -1.07 -6.18
C TRP A 25 -11.88 -0.99 -7.70
N GLY A 26 -12.98 -0.55 -8.32
CA GLY A 26 -13.00 -0.20 -9.74
C GLY A 26 -12.76 -1.38 -10.68
N ASP A 27 -13.32 -2.55 -10.35
CA ASP A 27 -13.12 -3.79 -11.12
C ASP A 27 -11.67 -4.29 -11.09
N GLY A 28 -11.06 -4.25 -9.89
CA GLY A 28 -9.70 -4.75 -9.68
C GLY A 28 -8.60 -3.80 -10.13
N LYS A 29 -8.92 -2.55 -10.48
CA LYS A 29 -7.92 -1.49 -10.73
C LYS A 29 -7.03 -1.24 -9.52
N ILE A 30 -7.62 -1.34 -8.33
CA ILE A 30 -6.92 -1.24 -7.06
C ILE A 30 -7.27 -2.49 -6.27
N VAL A 31 -6.27 -3.20 -5.76
CA VAL A 31 -6.45 -4.37 -4.90
C VAL A 31 -5.62 -4.19 -3.65
N LEU A 32 -6.27 -4.23 -2.49
CA LEU A 32 -5.63 -4.21 -1.18
C LEU A 32 -5.64 -5.62 -0.59
N ARG A 33 -4.52 -6.01 0.00
CA ARG A 33 -4.34 -7.23 0.79
C ARG A 33 -3.75 -6.89 2.14
N CYS A 34 -4.55 -7.03 3.19
CA CYS A 34 -4.09 -6.95 4.57
C CYS A 34 -3.63 -8.33 5.06
N GLY A 35 -2.57 -8.38 5.86
CA GLY A 35 -2.08 -9.66 6.42
C GLY A 35 -0.90 -10.25 5.65
N VAL A 36 -0.28 -9.49 4.74
CA VAL A 36 0.94 -9.96 4.07
C VAL A 36 2.12 -9.92 5.03
N THR A 37 3.12 -10.76 4.77
CA THR A 37 4.37 -10.81 5.54
C THR A 37 5.06 -9.44 5.48
N PRO A 38 5.45 -8.85 6.61
CA PRO A 38 6.23 -7.61 6.60
C PRO A 38 7.53 -7.75 5.83
N LEU A 39 7.94 -6.68 5.16
CA LEU A 39 9.19 -6.66 4.42
C LEU A 39 10.40 -6.64 5.35
N ASP A 40 11.43 -7.36 4.95
CA ASP A 40 12.79 -7.17 5.44
C ASP A 40 13.41 -5.88 4.87
N PRO A 41 14.51 -5.39 5.47
CA PRO A 41 15.25 -4.26 4.91
C PRO A 41 15.56 -4.47 3.42
N THR A 42 15.33 -3.44 2.63
CA THR A 42 15.35 -3.51 1.16
C THR A 42 15.89 -2.23 0.58
N THR A 43 16.47 -2.33 -0.61
CA THR A 43 16.96 -1.19 -1.40
C THR A 43 15.91 -0.63 -2.36
N ASN A 44 14.75 -1.27 -2.45
CA ASN A 44 13.65 -0.76 -3.25
C ASN A 44 13.19 0.62 -2.76
N LEU A 45 12.64 1.43 -3.66
CA LEU A 45 12.10 2.75 -3.37
C LEU A 45 11.12 2.70 -2.18
N CYS A 46 11.50 3.39 -1.11
CA CYS A 46 10.70 3.59 0.09
C CYS A 46 10.22 5.04 0.12
N MET A 47 8.92 5.26 0.29
CA MET A 47 8.31 6.58 0.34
C MET A 47 7.35 6.70 1.52
N THR A 48 7.31 7.86 2.16
CA THR A 48 6.35 8.17 3.21
C THR A 48 5.19 8.98 2.63
N VAL A 49 3.96 8.46 2.75
CA VAL A 49 2.73 9.15 2.36
C VAL A 49 1.88 9.34 3.60
N ASP A 50 1.68 10.59 3.99
CA ASP A 50 0.95 11.00 5.20
C ASP A 50 1.36 10.24 6.48
N GLY A 51 2.64 9.95 6.67
CA GLY A 51 3.16 9.23 7.85
C GLY A 51 2.99 7.71 7.81
N VAL A 52 2.64 7.15 6.65
CA VAL A 52 2.74 5.71 6.38
C VAL A 52 3.87 5.48 5.40
N ASP A 53 4.79 4.61 5.77
CA ASP A 53 5.90 4.19 4.93
C ASP A 53 5.49 3.07 3.99
N TRP A 54 5.83 3.21 2.71
CA TRP A 54 5.50 2.29 1.64
C TRP A 54 6.74 1.95 0.82
N VAL A 55 6.93 0.67 0.53
CA VAL A 55 7.96 0.19 -0.40
C VAL A 55 7.32 -0.23 -1.70
N LEU A 56 7.81 0.31 -2.82
CA LEU A 56 7.42 -0.10 -4.16
C LEU A 56 8.12 -1.40 -4.57
N ASP A 57 7.38 -2.37 -5.09
CA ASP A 57 7.95 -3.50 -5.81
C ASP A 57 8.37 -3.06 -7.22
N GLU A 58 9.62 -2.62 -7.33
CA GLU A 58 10.19 -2.15 -8.60
C GLU A 58 10.25 -3.24 -9.67
N ALA A 59 10.31 -4.53 -9.28
CA ALA A 59 10.32 -5.62 -10.24
C ALA A 59 8.95 -5.77 -10.92
N LYS A 60 7.86 -5.68 -10.13
CA LYS A 60 6.48 -5.68 -10.68
C LYS A 60 6.16 -4.45 -11.51
N ALA A 61 6.70 -3.28 -11.13
CA ALA A 61 6.42 -2.02 -11.83
C ALA A 61 7.14 -1.87 -13.19
N LYS A 62 8.09 -2.76 -13.52
CA LYS A 62 8.79 -2.74 -14.82
C LYS A 62 7.84 -2.97 -15.99
N ASN A 63 8.21 -2.47 -17.17
CA ASN A 63 7.50 -2.69 -18.44
C ASN A 63 6.01 -2.34 -18.37
N SER A 64 5.65 -1.24 -17.70
CA SER A 64 4.26 -0.83 -17.47
C SER A 64 3.44 -1.86 -16.68
N GLY A 65 4.11 -2.69 -15.88
CA GLY A 65 3.47 -3.63 -14.97
C GLY A 65 2.79 -2.94 -13.78
N PRO A 66 2.09 -3.72 -12.95
CA PRO A 66 1.31 -3.18 -11.84
C PRO A 66 2.23 -2.57 -10.77
N ARG A 67 1.77 -1.46 -10.19
CA ARG A 67 2.48 -0.81 -9.07
C ARG A 67 2.00 -1.44 -7.77
N ALA A 68 2.80 -2.33 -7.21
CA ALA A 68 2.53 -2.95 -5.92
C ALA A 68 3.33 -2.22 -4.83
N LEU A 69 2.64 -1.71 -3.82
CA LEU A 69 3.22 -1.00 -2.69
C LEU A 69 2.88 -1.73 -1.40
N THR A 70 3.89 -1.99 -0.57
CA THR A 70 3.69 -2.67 0.72
C THR A 70 4.10 -1.76 1.86
N THR A 71 3.28 -1.70 2.92
CA THR A 71 3.62 -0.90 4.11
C THR A 71 4.91 -1.40 4.75
N TYR A 72 5.82 -0.49 5.06
CA TYR A 72 7.06 -0.80 5.74
C TYR A 72 6.95 -0.55 7.25
N GLY A 73 7.56 -1.44 8.04
CA GLY A 73 7.57 -1.34 9.50
C GLY A 73 6.23 -1.58 10.21
N ARG A 74 5.24 -2.19 9.55
CA ARG A 74 3.94 -2.54 10.15
C ARG A 74 3.74 -4.05 10.22
N HIS A 75 3.09 -4.52 11.29
CA HIS A 75 2.72 -5.93 11.45
C HIS A 75 1.24 -6.06 11.88
N PRO A 76 0.38 -6.71 11.06
CA PRO A 76 0.67 -7.23 9.73
C PRO A 76 0.95 -6.10 8.72
N ALA A 77 1.60 -6.44 7.61
CA ALA A 77 1.75 -5.49 6.50
C ALA A 77 0.51 -5.51 5.60
N ILE A 78 0.36 -4.42 4.84
CA ILE A 78 -0.69 -4.23 3.83
C ILE A 78 0.02 -4.04 2.48
N GLU A 79 -0.38 -4.81 1.47
CA GLU A 79 0.00 -4.61 0.07
C GLU A 79 -1.17 -3.96 -0.69
N VAL A 80 -0.88 -2.96 -1.50
CA VAL A 80 -1.81 -2.34 -2.44
C VAL A 80 -1.24 -2.49 -3.84
N THR A 81 -1.99 -3.13 -4.73
CA THR A 81 -1.63 -3.29 -6.14
C THR A 81 -2.52 -2.40 -6.99
N ILE A 82 -1.90 -1.55 -7.81
CA ILE A 82 -2.58 -0.64 -8.74
C ILE A 82 -2.30 -1.08 -10.17
N ASN A 83 -3.33 -1.61 -10.81
CA ASN A 83 -3.28 -2.19 -12.16
C ASN A 83 -3.55 -1.16 -13.27
N ASP A 84 -4.22 -0.04 -12.96
CA ASP A 84 -4.56 1.00 -13.93
C ASP A 84 -3.55 2.15 -13.90
N SER A 85 -2.71 2.27 -14.94
CA SER A 85 -1.66 3.29 -15.05
C SER A 85 -2.17 4.72 -15.02
N ALA A 86 -3.46 4.97 -15.30
CA ALA A 86 -4.06 6.30 -15.20
C ALA A 86 -4.25 6.76 -13.75
N LEU A 87 -4.29 5.83 -12.78
CA LEU A 87 -4.43 6.16 -11.37
C LEU A 87 -3.08 6.61 -10.77
N SER A 88 -3.11 7.70 -10.02
CA SER A 88 -1.99 8.19 -9.21
C SER A 88 -1.80 7.32 -7.97
N PRO A 89 -0.61 6.70 -7.78
CA PRO A 89 -0.35 5.94 -6.56
C PRO A 89 -0.50 6.77 -5.29
N GLY A 90 -0.05 8.04 -5.31
CA GLY A 90 -0.15 8.92 -4.15
C GLY A 90 -1.60 9.09 -3.68
N ASP A 91 -2.52 9.38 -4.60
CA ASP A 91 -3.93 9.61 -4.27
C ASP A 91 -4.60 8.35 -3.70
N VAL A 92 -4.29 7.18 -4.29
CA VAL A 92 -4.76 5.89 -3.78
C VAL A 92 -4.28 5.66 -2.34
N LEU A 93 -3.01 5.94 -2.05
CA LEU A 93 -2.44 5.73 -0.72
C LEU A 93 -2.99 6.73 0.32
N VAL A 94 -3.25 7.98 -0.08
CA VAL A 94 -3.89 9.00 0.76
C VAL A 94 -5.29 8.55 1.17
N ASP A 95 -6.11 8.05 0.24
CA ASP A 95 -7.46 7.56 0.53
C ASP A 95 -7.46 6.35 1.48
N LEU A 96 -6.43 5.52 1.41
CA LEU A 96 -6.25 4.34 2.27
C LEU A 96 -5.62 4.66 3.63
N ASN A 97 -5.11 5.88 3.82
CA ASN A 97 -4.27 6.24 4.96
C ASN A 97 -4.95 6.01 6.33
N ARG A 98 -6.22 6.43 6.46
CA ARG A 98 -7.00 6.26 7.72
C ARG A 98 -7.08 4.80 8.14
N THR A 99 -7.27 3.91 7.16
CA THR A 99 -7.35 2.47 7.37
C THR A 99 -5.99 1.90 7.74
N VAL A 100 -4.95 2.26 7.01
CA VAL A 100 -3.60 1.70 7.21
C VAL A 100 -3.00 2.13 8.55
N LYS A 101 -3.30 3.36 9.00
CA LYS A 101 -2.88 3.88 10.31
C LYS A 101 -3.47 3.16 11.52
N GLN A 102 -4.48 2.29 11.34
CA GLN A 102 -4.95 1.40 12.40
C GLN A 102 -3.86 0.40 12.83
N ILE A 103 -2.90 0.12 11.94
CA ILE A 103 -1.73 -0.69 12.26
C ILE A 103 -0.58 0.27 12.63
N PRO A 104 -0.08 0.22 13.88
CA PRO A 104 0.93 1.15 14.35
C PRO A 104 2.26 0.93 13.61
N GLN A 105 2.98 2.03 13.41
CA GLN A 105 4.38 2.00 12.98
C GLN A 105 5.23 1.31 14.06
N GLY A 106 6.02 0.32 13.66
CA GLY A 106 7.07 -0.27 14.50
C GLY A 106 8.41 0.43 14.32
N ASP A 107 9.50 -0.29 14.58
CA ASP A 107 10.84 0.31 14.65
C ASP A 107 11.50 0.58 13.28
N ARG A 108 10.99 -0.05 12.22
CA ARG A 108 11.49 0.15 10.85
C ARG A 108 10.74 1.30 10.19
N LYS A 109 11.45 2.21 9.54
CA LYS A 109 10.86 3.33 8.77
C LYS A 109 11.63 3.54 7.47
N CYS A 110 11.02 4.23 6.51
CA CYS A 110 11.80 4.74 5.38
C CYS A 110 12.89 5.68 5.90
N ILE A 111 14.08 5.60 5.32
CA ILE A 111 15.18 6.52 5.63
C ILE A 111 15.16 7.66 4.60
N SER A 112 15.17 8.90 5.08
CA SER A 112 15.48 10.07 4.24
C SER A 112 16.99 10.22 4.09
N LEU A 113 17.44 10.99 3.10
CA LEU A 113 18.85 11.39 2.98
C LEU A 113 19.36 12.10 4.26
N ASP A 114 18.47 12.72 5.01
CA ASP A 114 18.77 13.39 6.28
C ASP A 114 19.02 12.41 7.45
N ASP A 115 18.60 11.13 7.32
CA ASP A 115 18.79 10.10 8.36
C ASP A 115 20.17 9.41 8.28
N VAL A 116 21.03 9.77 7.31
CA VAL A 116 22.33 9.09 7.03
C VAL A 116 23.53 9.82 7.68
N ASN A 117 23.29 10.75 8.60
CA ASN A 117 24.35 11.57 9.20
C ASN A 117 24.94 10.98 10.50
#